data_AF-A0A7Z8G3U9-F1
#
_entry.id   AF-A0A7Z8G3U9-F1
#
_cell.length_a   1.000
_cell.length_b   1.000
_cell.length_c   1.000
_cell.angle_alpha   90.00
_cell.angle_beta   90.00
_cell.angle_gamma   90.00
#
_symmetry.space_group_name_H-M   'P 1'
#
loop_
_entity.id
_entity.type
_entity.pdbx_description
1 polymer ?
#
loop_
_entity_poly.entity_id
_entity_poly.type
_entity_poly.pdbx_seq_one_letter_code
_entity_poly.pdbx_strand_id
1 'polypeptide(L)' 'MRYWYVSINNSYKHRGSNVRSIQMKQEHSIVELTEQATPKEIDNCKLIYLGRGWWSDKHIQDNYKRLKGGSNHA' A
#
# COMPACT_ATOMS: atom_id res chain seq x y z
N MET A 1 -4.04 -14.36 5.47
CA MET A 1 -4.18 -13.70 4.14
C MET A 1 -3.34 -12.43 4.12
N ARG A 2 -3.12 -11.80 2.96
CA ARG A 2 -2.31 -10.58 2.83
C ARG A 2 -3.13 -9.46 2.21
N TYR A 3 -2.94 -8.26 2.71
CA TYR A 3 -3.51 -7.04 2.17
C TYR A 3 -2.38 -6.11 1.75
N TRP A 4 -2.48 -5.59 0.53
CA TRP A 4 -1.46 -4.73 -0.06
C TRP A 4 -1.95 -3.30 -0.11
N TYR A 5 -1.11 -2.38 0.34
CA TYR A 5 -1.36 -0.95 0.31
C TYR A 5 -0.14 -0.19 -0.19
N VAL A 6 -0.36 1.03 -0.68
CA VAL A 6 0.70 2.01 -0.94
C VAL A 6 0.50 3.21 -0.04
N SER A 7 1.55 3.62 0.68
CA SER A 7 1.61 4.91 1.37
C SER A 7 2.28 5.93 0.45
N ILE A 8 1.53 6.92 -0.01
CA ILE A 8 1.95 7.89 -1.04
C ILE A 8 2.87 9.00 -0.54
N ASN A 9 3.13 9.08 0.76
CA ASN A 9 3.92 10.14 1.39
C ASN A 9 5.03 9.58 2.28
N ASN A 10 5.35 8.29 2.15
CA ASN A 10 6.31 7.58 3.01
C ASN A 10 6.06 7.78 4.52
N SER A 11 4.81 8.10 4.90
CA SER A 11 4.44 8.33 6.30
C SER A 11 4.23 7.02 7.07
N TYR A 12 4.12 5.90 6.36
CA TYR A 12 4.01 4.59 6.98
C TYR A 12 5.36 4.16 7.60
N LYS A 13 5.63 4.67 8.80
CA LYS A 13 6.78 4.32 9.63
C LYS A 13 6.40 3.38 10.79
N HIS A 14 5.11 3.09 10.95
CA HIS A 14 4.62 2.22 12.01
C HIS A 14 4.95 0.75 11.73
N ARG A 15 5.55 0.08 12.73
CA ARG A 15 5.76 -1.36 12.76
C ARG A 15 4.80 -1.96 13.80
N GLY A 16 3.51 -1.96 13.48
CA GLY A 16 2.49 -2.66 14.26
C GLY A 16 2.60 -4.17 14.07
N SER A 17 1.96 -4.94 14.95
CA SER A 17 1.89 -6.41 14.86
C SER A 17 1.18 -6.92 13.59
N ASN A 18 0.40 -6.05 12.94
CA ASN A 18 -0.28 -6.31 11.68
C ASN A 18 0.61 -6.13 10.43
N VAL A 19 1.80 -5.55 10.58
CA VAL A 19 2.70 -5.25 9.47
C VAL A 19 3.62 -6.42 9.20
N ARG A 20 3.53 -6.98 7.99
CA ARG A 20 4.38 -8.10 7.57
C ARG A 20 5.63 -7.64 6.82
N SER A 21 5.51 -6.64 5.97
CA SER A 21 6.62 -6.09 5.20
C SER A 21 6.36 -4.65 4.79
N ILE A 22 7.42 -3.85 4.77
CA ILE A 22 7.41 -2.49 4.22
C ILE A 22 8.59 -2.39 3.25
N GLN A 23 8.28 -2.09 1.99
CA GLN A 23 9.30 -1.77 0.98
C GLN A 23 9.26 -0.27 0.69
N MET A 24 10.24 0.45 1.22
CA MET A 24 10.39 1.88 0.98
C MET A 24 10.91 2.12 -0.44
N LYS A 25 10.23 2.99 -1.19
CA LYS A 25 10.71 3.58 -2.44
C LYS A 25 10.89 5.08 -2.21
N GLN A 26 11.51 5.75 -3.18
CA GLN A 26 11.85 7.17 -3.07
C GLN A 26 10.62 8.05 -2.79
N GLU A 27 9.48 7.77 -3.46
CA GLU A 27 8.27 8.58 -3.37
C GLU A 27 7.13 7.94 -2.57
N HIS A 28 7.18 6.62 -2.37
CA HIS A 28 6.08 5.87 -1.76
C HIS A 28 6.58 4.59 -1.11
N SER A 29 5.78 4.01 -0.22
CA SER A 29 6.08 2.74 0.44
C SER A 29 5.03 1.70 0.11
N ILE A 30 5.47 0.49 -0.22
CA ILE A 30 4.58 -0.66 -0.42
C ILE A 30 4.47 -1.39 0.91
N VAL A 31 3.24 -1.58 1.40
CA VAL A 31 2.96 -2.14 2.72
C VAL A 31 2.18 -3.44 2.57
N GLU A 32 2.69 -4.50 3.18
CA GLU A 32 2.03 -5.80 3.32
C GLU A 32 1.48 -5.92 4.75
N LEU A 33 0.16 -6.06 4.88
CA LEU A 33 -0.52 -6.27 6.16
C LEU A 33 -1.12 -7.67 6.25
N THR A 34 -1.18 -8.22 7.47
CA THR A 34 -1.85 -9.50 7.78
C THR A 34 -3.37 -9.36 7.88
N GLU A 35 -3.86 -8.15 8.18
CA GLU A 35 -5.26 -7.75 8.27
C GLU A 35 -5.51 -6.44 7.50
N GLN A 36 -6.79 -6.07 7.31
CA GLN A 36 -7.11 -4.81 6.65
C GLN A 36 -6.71 -3.64 7.55
N ALA A 37 -6.16 -2.59 6.96
CA ALA A 37 -5.91 -1.34 7.67
C ALA A 37 -7.22 -0.75 8.18
N THR A 38 -7.21 -0.27 9.42
CA THR A 38 -8.34 0.48 9.97
C THR A 38 -8.52 1.81 9.23
N PRO A 39 -9.73 2.40 9.20
CA PRO A 39 -9.94 3.71 8.60
C PRO A 39 -9.00 4.80 9.15
N LYS A 40 -8.65 4.71 10.43
CA LYS A 40 -7.69 5.60 11.09
C LYS A 40 -6.27 5.44 10.54
N GLU A 41 -5.80 4.21 10.36
CA GLU A 41 -4.48 3.96 9.75
C GLU A 41 -4.45 4.40 8.27
N ILE A 42 -5.56 4.18 7.55
CA ILE A 42 -5.70 4.60 6.15
C ILE A 42 -5.54 6.11 6.03
N ASP A 43 -6.25 6.88 6.86
CA ASP A 43 -6.18 8.35 6.79
C ASP A 43 -4.83 8.90 7.30
N ASN A 44 -4.35 8.39 8.44
CA ASN A 44 -3.09 8.85 9.03
C ASN A 44 -1.89 8.61 8.11
N CYS A 45 -1.84 7.45 7.46
CA CYS A 45 -0.69 7.07 6.65
C CYS A 45 -0.92 7.20 5.13
N LYS A 46 -2.06 7.77 4.74
CA LYS A 46 -2.50 7.94 3.35
C LYS A 46 -2.33 6.64 2.55
N LEU A 47 -2.89 5.56 3.10
CA LEU A 47 -2.84 4.23 2.48
C LEU A 47 -3.85 4.12 1.35
N ILE A 48 -3.40 3.67 0.19
CA ILE A 48 -4.26 3.31 -0.92
C ILE A 48 -4.26 1.80 -1.06
N TYR A 49 -5.45 1.20 -1.01
CA TYR A 49 -5.62 -0.25 -1.10
C TYR A 49 -5.38 -0.75 -2.53
N LEU A 50 -4.54 -1.78 -2.66
CA LEU A 50 -4.24 -2.43 -3.93
C LEU A 50 -4.99 -3.75 -4.12
N GLY A 51 -5.29 -4.47 -3.03
CA GLY A 51 -5.96 -5.76 -3.10
C GLY A 51 -5.51 -6.76 -2.05
N ARG A 52 -6.20 -7.89 -2.05
CA ARG A 52 -5.91 -9.06 -1.23
C ARG A 52 -5.28 -10.14 -2.10
N GLY A 53 -4.24 -10.81 -1.61
CA GLY A 53 -3.56 -11.88 -2.35
C GLY A 53 -2.04 -11.79 -2.31
N TRP A 54 -1.37 -12.34 -3.31
CA TRP A 54 0.08 -12.27 -3.46
C TRP A 54 0.48 -11.02 -4.22
N TRP A 55 1.67 -10.47 -3.94
CA TRP A 55 2.18 -9.31 -4.68
C TRP A 55 2.18 -9.55 -6.19
N SER A 56 2.50 -10.77 -6.63
CA SER A 56 2.52 -11.17 -8.04
C SER A 56 1.14 -11.25 -8.70
N ASP A 57 0.05 -11.12 -7.95
CA ASP A 57 -1.29 -11.23 -8.54
C ASP A 57 -1.58 -10.05 -9.48
N LYS A 58 -2.18 -10.36 -10.62
CA LYS A 58 -2.40 -9.40 -11.71
C LYS A 58 -3.18 -8.15 -11.26
N HIS A 59 -4.24 -8.31 -10.48
CA HIS A 59 -5.05 -7.18 -10.01
C HIS A 59 -4.26 -6.25 -9.08
N ILE A 60 -3.38 -6.79 -8.23
CA ILE A 60 -2.53 -5.98 -7.35
C ILE A 60 -1.50 -5.21 -8.18
N GLN A 61 -0.86 -5.87 -9.15
CA GLN A 61 0.10 -5.23 -10.05
C GLN A 61 -0.56 -4.16 -10.92
N ASP A 62 -1.75 -4.41 -11.46
CA ASP A 62 -2.48 -3.46 -12.29
C ASP A 62 -2.92 -2.23 -11.47
N ASN A 63 -3.40 -2.41 -10.24
CA ASN A 63 -3.73 -1.31 -9.33
C ASN A 63 -2.49 -0.48 -8.94
N TYR A 64 -1.37 -1.15 -8.67
CA TYR A 64 -0.11 -0.47 -8.38
C TYR A 64 0.38 0.38 -9.57
N LYS A 65 0.31 -0.18 -10.79
CA LYS A 65 0.64 0.55 -12.02
C LYS A 65 -0.29 1.73 -12.25
N ARG A 66 -1.60 1.58 -12.02
CA ARG A 66 -2.57 2.68 -12.15
C ARG A 66 -2.26 3.83 -11.18
N LEU A 67 -1.86 3.51 -9.96
CA LEU A 67 -1.46 4.51 -8.96
C LEU A 67 -0.19 5.26 -9.37
N LYS A 68 0.82 4.58 -9.94
CA LYS A 68 2.05 5.22 -10.42
C LYS A 68 1.90 5.92 -11.79
N GLY A 69 1.02 5.42 -12.65
CA GLY A 69 0.78 5.97 -13.99
C GLY A 69 -0.25 7.10 -14.02
N GLY A 70 -1.02 7.29 -12.95
CA GLY A 70 -2.01 8.37 -12.80
C GLY A 70 -1.43 9.74 -12.43
N SER A 71 -0.11 9.90 -12.33
CA SER A 71 0.54 11.19 -12.04
C SER A 71 0.77 12.07 -13.27
N ASN A 72 0.25 11.70 -14.44
CA ASN A 72 0.20 12.55 -15.63
C ASN A 72 -1.24 13.01 -15.89
N HIS A 73 -1.47 14.29 -15.62
CA HIS A 73 -2.54 15.18 -16.11
C HIS A 73 -4.00 14.72 -16.02
N ALA A 74 -4.73 15.32 -15.08
CA ALA A 74 -6.02 15.98 -15.35
C ALA A 74 -6.17 17.15 -14.38
#